data_AF-A0A920GUU1-F1
#
_entry.id   AF-A0A920GUU1-F1
#
_cell.length_a   1.000
_cell.length_b   1.000
_cell.length_c   1.000
_cell.angle_alpha   90.00
_cell.angle_beta   90.00
_cell.angle_gamma   90.00
#
_symmetry.space_group_name_H-M   'P 1'
#
loop_
_entity.id
_entity.type
_entity.pdbx_description
1 polymer ?
#
loop_
_entity_poly.entity_id
_entity_poly.type
_entity_poly.pdbx_seq_one_letter_code
_entity_poly.pdbx_strand_id
1 'polypeptide(L)' 'MLSQSLGILQKNPADYFKSGVDLTDKEIENLIDQRSTARQNRDFALSDSIRDSLLEKGIILEDKETGTVWKKN' A
#
# COMPACT_ATOMS: atom_id res chain seq x y z
N MET A 1 -5.26 -31.85 -3.01
CA MET A 1 -3.91 -31.63 -3.56
C MET A 1 -3.96 -30.36 -4.41
N LEU A 2 -3.17 -29.36 -4.00
CA LEU A 2 -2.76 -28.13 -4.70
C LEU A 2 -3.88 -27.10 -5.03
N SER A 3 -3.91 -25.91 -4.41
CA SER A 3 -3.00 -24.75 -4.50
C SER A 3 -3.45 -23.72 -5.56
N GLN A 4 -3.54 -22.46 -5.10
CA GLN A 4 -3.28 -21.22 -5.85
C GLN A 4 -4.33 -20.66 -6.83
N SER A 5 -5.01 -19.58 -6.41
CA SER A 5 -5.19 -18.32 -7.16
C SER A 5 -6.11 -17.42 -6.30
N LEU A 6 -5.57 -16.51 -5.49
CA LEU A 6 -5.20 -15.14 -5.89
C LEU A 6 -6.34 -14.42 -6.62
N GLY A 7 -7.37 -13.98 -5.88
CA GLY A 7 -8.54 -13.32 -6.46
C GLY A 7 -9.08 -12.12 -5.66
N ILE A 8 -8.37 -11.66 -4.63
CA ILE A 8 -8.76 -10.46 -3.85
C ILE A 8 -8.08 -9.21 -4.39
N LEU A 9 -8.38 -8.79 -5.61
CA LEU A 9 -8.16 -7.40 -6.02
C LEU A 9 -9.02 -6.94 -7.20
N GLN A 10 -10.32 -7.23 -7.16
CA GLN A 10 -11.31 -6.49 -7.96
C GLN A 10 -11.62 -5.15 -7.28
N LYS A 11 -10.63 -4.25 -7.14
CA LYS A 11 -10.88 -2.88 -6.68
C LYS A 11 -11.10 -1.97 -7.88
N ASN A 12 -12.39 -1.79 -8.17
CA ASN A 12 -12.97 -0.86 -9.14
C ASN A 12 -12.23 0.50 -9.16
N PRO A 13 -11.71 0.96 -10.31
CA PRO A 13 -10.92 2.19 -10.43
C PRO A 13 -11.73 3.49 -10.34
N ALA A 14 -13.06 3.42 -10.24
CA ALA A 14 -13.93 4.59 -10.37
C ALA A 14 -14.18 5.39 -9.07
N ASP A 15 -13.75 4.92 -7.90
CA ASP A 15 -14.08 5.56 -6.60
C ASP A 15 -13.01 6.55 -6.07
N TYR A 16 -12.13 7.06 -6.94
CA TYR A 16 -11.00 7.92 -6.56
C TYR A 16 -11.32 9.41 -6.35
N PHE A 17 -12.59 9.81 -6.42
CA PHE A 17 -12.97 11.23 -6.34
C PHE A 17 -13.85 11.53 -5.14
N LYS A 18 -13.24 11.64 -3.95
CA LYS A 18 -13.82 12.43 -2.85
C LYS A 18 -12.75 13.27 -2.15
N SER A 19 -12.79 14.55 -2.55
CA SER A 19 -12.36 15.77 -1.89
C SER A 19 -12.11 15.69 -0.37
N GLY A 20 -10.90 16.09 0.04
CA GLY A 20 -10.62 16.56 1.41
C GLY A 20 -9.36 15.98 2.05
N VAL A 21 -8.16 16.41 1.60
CA VAL A 21 -6.87 16.56 2.34
C VAL A 21 -6.38 15.42 3.25
N ASP A 22 -6.93 14.22 3.16
CA ASP A 22 -6.43 13.06 3.87
C ASP A 22 -6.38 11.87 2.90
N LEU A 23 -5.24 11.20 2.83
CA LEU A 23 -5.14 9.99 2.02
C LEU A 23 -6.23 9.02 2.46
N THR A 24 -7.06 8.61 1.51
CA THR A 24 -8.05 7.57 1.76
C THR A 24 -7.33 6.26 2.02
N ASP A 25 -7.94 5.37 2.81
CA ASP A 25 -7.44 4.03 3.10
C ASP A 25 -7.04 3.28 1.81
N LYS A 26 -7.76 3.53 0.72
CA LYS A 26 -7.49 2.96 -0.60
C LYS A 26 -6.20 3.48 -1.24
N GLU A 27 -5.89 4.76 -1.09
CA GLU A 27 -4.61 5.32 -1.54
C GLU A 27 -3.44 4.74 -0.75
N ILE A 28 -3.61 4.57 0.56
CA ILE A 28 -2.61 3.97 1.44
C ILE A 28 -2.34 2.53 1.02
N GLU A 29 -3.40 1.73 0.82
CA GLU A 29 -3.26 0.36 0.32
C GLU A 29 -2.61 0.30 -1.06
N ASN A 30 -2.94 1.23 -1.96
CA ASN A 30 -2.30 1.31 -3.28
C ASN A 30 -0.81 1.63 -3.18
N LEU A 31 -0.40 2.50 -2.26
CA LEU A 31 1.01 2.78 -2.00
C LEU A 31 1.72 1.58 -1.39
N ILE A 32 1.07 0.85 -0.47
CA ILE A 32 1.62 -0.38 0.11
C ILE A 32 1.80 -1.46 -0.97
N ASP A 33 0.85 -1.60 -1.89
CA ASP A 33 0.94 -2.54 -3.02
C ASP A 33 2.07 -2.14 -3.98
N GLN A 34 2.18 -0.85 -4.32
CA GLN A 34 3.30 -0.34 -5.13
C GLN A 34 4.65 -0.61 -4.46
N ARG A 35 4.75 -0.45 -3.14
CA ARG A 35 5.95 -0.78 -2.37
C ARG A 35 6.26 -2.28 -2.41
N SER A 36 5.25 -3.14 -2.29
CA SER A 36 5.40 -4.59 -2.43
C SER A 36 5.93 -4.96 -3.82
N THR A 37 5.34 -4.38 -4.85
CA THR A 37 5.76 -4.54 -6.25
C THR A 37 7.19 -4.03 -6.46
N ALA A 38 7.55 -2.88 -5.89
CA ALA A 38 8.90 -2.32 -5.94
C ALA A 38 9.92 -3.29 -5.30
N ARG A 39 9.61 -3.86 -4.12
CA ARG A 39 10.44 -4.88 -3.48
C ARG A 39 10.59 -6.14 -4.32
N GLN A 40 9.52 -6.62 -4.94
CA GLN A 40 9.54 -7.78 -5.85
C GLN A 40 10.43 -7.51 -7.07
N ASN A 41 10.37 -6.29 -7.60
CA ASN A 41 11.22 -5.82 -8.70
C ASN A 41 12.65 -5.45 -8.25
N ARG A 42 12.98 -5.62 -6.96
CA ARG A 42 14.26 -5.21 -6.34
C ARG A 42 14.55 -3.70 -6.44
N ASP A 43 13.50 -2.91 -6.62
CA ASP A 43 13.55 -1.45 -6.59
C ASP A 43 13.41 -0.95 -5.14
N PHE A 44 14.53 -1.02 -4.42
CA PHE A 44 14.58 -0.58 -3.02
C PHE A 44 14.44 0.94 -2.88
N ALA A 45 14.87 1.71 -3.88
CA ALA A 45 14.78 3.17 -3.87
C ALA A 45 13.32 3.63 -3.93
N LEU A 46 12.52 3.03 -4.82
CA LEU A 46 11.10 3.30 -4.90
C LEU A 46 10.35 2.83 -3.64
N SER A 47 10.69 1.64 -3.12
CA SER A 47 10.13 1.13 -1.87
C SER A 47 10.36 2.08 -0.69
N ASP A 48 11.55 2.69 -0.59
CA ASP A 48 11.86 3.63 0.49
C ASP A 48 11.12 4.96 0.29
N SER A 49 11.12 5.50 -0.94
CA SER A 49 10.42 6.74 -1.28
C SER A 49 8.91 6.68 -0.95
N ILE A 50 8.27 5.53 -1.17
CA ILE A 50 6.86 5.33 -0.83
C ILE A 50 6.66 5.32 0.70
N ARG A 51 7.58 4.69 1.44
CA ARG A 51 7.53 4.67 2.91
C ARG A 51 7.65 6.09 3.46
N ASP A 52 8.60 6.88 2.97
CA ASP A 52 8.76 8.28 3.39
C ASP A 52 7.53 9.11 3.02
N SER A 53 7.00 8.96 1.81
CA SER A 53 5.78 9.68 1.39
C SER A 53 4.61 9.41 2.33
N LEU A 54 4.43 8.15 2.76
CA LEU A 54 3.40 7.77 3.72
C LEU A 54 3.67 8.37 5.10
N LEU A 55 4.94 8.36 5.54
CA LEU A 55 5.35 8.90 6.83
C LEU A 55 5.16 10.43 6.90
N GLU A 56 5.48 11.16 5.83
CA GLU A 56 5.20 12.60 5.69
C GLU A 56 3.71 12.93 5.80
N LYS A 57 2.86 11.98 5.42
CA LYS A 57 1.39 12.08 5.52
C LYS A 57 0.86 11.60 6.87
N GLY A 58 1.73 11.32 7.84
CA GLY A 58 1.36 10.83 9.16
C GLY A 58 0.95 9.36 9.17
N ILE A 59 1.27 8.60 8.13
CA ILE A 59 0.94 7.17 8.00
C ILE A 59 2.19 6.35 8.27
N ILE A 60 2.17 5.60 9.36
CA ILE A 60 3.29 4.73 9.77
C ILE A 60 2.99 3.32 9.26
N LEU A 61 3.93 2.77 8.48
CA LEU A 61 3.91 1.38 8.03
C LEU A 61 4.65 0.49 9.04
N GLU A 62 3.98 -0.52 9.56
CA GLU A 62 4.54 -1.62 10.35
C GLU A 62 4.53 -2.91 9.53
N ASP A 63 5.69 -3.35 9.04
CA ASP A 63 5.84 -4.69 8.48
C ASP A 63 5.86 -5.73 9.63
N LYS A 64 4.87 -6.62 9.67
CA LYS A 64 4.83 -7.78 10.57
C LYS A 64 4.96 -9.07 9.75
N GLU A 65 5.33 -10.14 10.42
CA GLU A 65 5.43 -11.49 9.83
C GLU A 65 4.09 -11.95 9.23
N THR A 66 2.97 -11.45 9.78
CA THR A 66 1.61 -11.73 9.32
C THR A 66 1.10 -10.81 8.22
N GLY A 67 1.85 -9.75 7.84
CA GLY A 67 1.45 -8.77 6.83
C GLY A 67 1.92 -7.34 7.12
N THR A 68 1.69 -6.43 6.17
CA THR A 68 1.94 -4.99 6.37
C THR A 68 0.71 -4.35 7.01
N VAL A 69 0.87 -3.83 8.23
CA VAL A 69 -0.16 -3.05 8.93
C VAL A 69 0.22 -1.58 8.83
N TRP A 70 -0.76 -0.69 8.67
CA TRP A 70 -0.52 0.74 8.65
C TRP A 70 -1.37 1.43 9.70
N LYS A 71 -0.84 2.53 10.25
CA LYS A 71 -1.53 3.34 11.26
C LYS A 71 -1.45 4.80 10.87
N LYS A 72 -2.59 5.48 10.88
CA LYS A 72 -2.68 6.94 10.74
C LYS A 72 -2.53 7.58 12.12
N ASN A 73 -1.62 8.54 12.24
CA ASN A 73 -1.44 9.35 13.45
C ASN A 73 -2.28 10.62 13.41
#